data_AF-J0D912-F1
#
_entry.id   AF-J0D912-F1
#
_cell.length_a   1.000
_cell.length_b   1.000
_cell.length_c   1.000
_cell.angle_alpha   90.00
_cell.angle_beta   90.00
_cell.angle_gamma   90.00
#
_symmetry.space_group_name_H-M   'P 1'
#
loop_
_entity.id
_entity.type
_entity.pdbx_description
1 polymer ?
#
loop_
_entity_poly.entity_id
_entity_poly.type
_entity_poly.pdbx_seq_one_letter_code
_entity_poly.pdbx_strand_id
1 'polypeptide(L)' 'MSIIIQLRMGHVPLNRHLHRVKKHAHPTCNACGAVSESVRHFLLEYTACDTQR' A
#
# COMPACT_ATOMS: atom_id res chain seq x y z
N MET A 1 -8.59 -14.51 10.77
CA MET A 1 -7.93 -13.24 11.14
C MET A 1 -8.43 -12.11 10.24
N SER A 2 -8.70 -10.92 10.79
CA SER A 2 -9.19 -9.76 10.03
C SER A 2 -8.16 -9.22 9.03
N ILE A 3 -8.61 -8.77 7.85
CA ILE A 3 -7.76 -8.20 6.80
C ILE A 3 -7.00 -6.96 7.27
N ILE A 4 -7.60 -6.15 8.16
CA ILE A 4 -6.96 -4.95 8.72
C ILE A 4 -5.71 -5.32 9.52
N ILE A 5 -5.76 -6.43 10.26
CA ILE A 5 -4.62 -6.93 11.04
C ILE A 5 -3.52 -7.40 10.09
N GLN A 6 -3.88 -8.13 9.03
CA GLN A 6 -2.91 -8.61 8.03
C GLN A 6 -2.20 -7.46 7.30
N LEU A 7 -2.93 -6.39 6.97
CA LEU A 7 -2.37 -5.19 6.34
C LEU A 7 -1.46 -4.40 7.29
N ARG A 8 -1.88 -4.23 8.56
CA ARG A 8 -1.07 -3.53 9.57
C ARG A 8 0.22 -4.27 9.94
N MET A 9 0.18 -5.59 9.94
CA MET A 9 1.34 -6.43 10.22
C MET A 9 2.26 -6.62 9.01
N GLY A 10 1.91 -6.07 7.83
CA GLY A 10 2.68 -6.27 6.59
C GLY A 10 2.63 -7.71 6.04
N HIS A 11 1.71 -8.54 6.54
CA HIS A 11 1.51 -9.91 6.06
C HIS A 11 0.91 -9.96 4.64
N VAL A 12 0.13 -8.94 4.29
CA VAL A 12 -0.41 -8.78 2.93
C VAL A 12 0.04 -7.42 2.40
N PRO A 13 0.62 -7.36 1.19
CA PRO A 13 1.00 -6.11 0.56
C PRO A 13 -0.24 -5.24 0.29
N LEU A 14 -0.23 -4.01 0.80
CA LEU A 14 -1.37 -3.09 0.73
C LEU A 14 -1.74 -2.77 -0.72
N ASN A 15 -0.78 -2.42 -1.57
CA ASN A 15 -1.05 -2.10 -2.97
C ASN A 15 -1.63 -3.27 -3.77
N ARG A 16 -1.20 -4.51 -3.48
CA ARG A 16 -1.82 -5.69 -4.11
C ARG A 16 -3.29 -5.84 -3.69
N HIS A 17 -3.61 -5.55 -2.44
CA HIS A 17 -4.98 -5.55 -1.96
C HIS A 17 -5.80 -4.41 -2.59
N LEU A 18 -5.26 -3.18 -2.63
CA LEU A 18 -5.89 -2.01 -3.22
C LEU A 18 -6.09 -2.15 -4.74
N HIS A 19 -5.14 -2.74 -5.45
CA HIS A 19 -5.24 -3.06 -6.87
C HIS A 19 -6.35 -4.08 -7.14
N ARG A 20 -6.47 -5.11 -6.29
CA ARG A 20 -7.55 -6.09 -6.40
C ARG A 20 -8.93 -5.46 -6.25
N VAL A 21 -9.07 -4.43 -5.40
CA VAL A 21 -10.33 -3.67 -5.24
C VAL A 21 -10.44 -2.45 -6.15
N LYS A 22 -9.53 -2.31 -7.14
CA LYS A 22 -9.48 -1.20 -8.10
C LYS A 22 -9.39 0.20 -7.48
N LYS A 23 -8.83 0.30 -6.26
CA LYS A 23 -8.56 1.58 -5.57
C LYS A 23 -7.17 2.12 -5.81
N HIS A 24 -6.29 1.31 -6.39
CA HIS A 24 -4.94 1.71 -6.76
C HIS A 24 -4.58 1.12 -8.12
N ALA A 25 -3.96 1.92 -8.99
CA ALA A 25 -3.66 1.53 -10.37
C ALA A 25 -2.51 0.52 -10.47
N HIS A 26 -1.58 0.53 -9.50
CA HIS A 26 -0.40 -0.33 -9.52
C HIS A 26 -0.39 -1.32 -8.35
N PRO A 27 0.01 -2.58 -8.57
CA PRO A 27 0.12 -3.58 -7.50
C PRO A 27 1.37 -3.39 -6.61
N THR A 28 2.29 -2.52 -7.01
CA THR A 28 3.55 -2.19 -6.32
C THR A 28 3.66 -0.69 -6.11
N CYS A 29 4.53 -0.26 -5.20
CA CYS A 29 4.82 1.16 -5.03
C CYS A 29 5.55 1.70 -6.27
N ASN A 30 5.09 2.81 -6.84
CA ASN A 30 5.75 3.45 -7.98
C ASN A 30 7.03 4.21 -7.59
N ALA A 31 7.13 4.67 -6.35
CA ALA A 31 8.26 5.47 -5.88
C ALA A 31 9.51 4.60 -5.56
N CYS A 32 9.31 3.48 -4.89
CA CYS A 32 10.42 2.61 -4.46
C CYS A 32 10.46 1.24 -5.17
N GLY A 33 9.46 0.90 -5.98
CA GLY A 33 9.37 -0.40 -6.64
C GLY A 33 9.12 -1.57 -5.67
N ALA A 34 8.88 -1.29 -4.37
CA ALA A 34 8.73 -2.33 -3.38
C ALA A 34 7.44 -3.14 -3.61
N VAL A 35 7.60 -4.47 -3.56
CA VAL A 35 6.50 -5.44 -3.72
C VAL A 35 5.67 -5.56 -2.43
N SER A 36 6.26 -5.21 -1.29
CA SER A 36 5.70 -5.30 0.05
C SER A 36 5.50 -3.91 0.66
N GLU A 37 4.52 -3.17 0.16
CA GLU A 37 4.16 -1.89 0.77
C GLU A 37 3.29 -2.12 2.02
N SER A 38 3.72 -1.56 3.15
CA SER A 38 2.99 -1.58 4.42
C SER A 38 2.12 -0.33 4.56
N VAL A 39 1.13 -0.38 5.47
CA VAL A 39 0.30 0.79 5.80
C VAL A 39 1.15 2.00 6.19
N ARG A 40 2.27 1.77 6.90
CA ARG A 40 3.23 2.83 7.25
C ARG A 40 3.86 3.46 6.01
N HIS A 41 4.31 2.63 5.07
CA HIS A 41 4.94 3.09 3.83
C HIS A 41 3.94 3.87 2.96
N PHE A 42 2.69 3.41 2.86
CA PHE A 42 1.64 4.12 2.14
C PHE A 42 1.24 5.46 2.79
N LEU A 43 1.09 5.52 4.11
CA LEU A 43 0.69 6.77 4.78
C LEU A 43 1.84 7.77 5.00
N LEU A 44 3.06 7.29 5.26
CA LEU A 44 4.18 8.15 5.68
C LEU A 44 5.24 8.37 4.61
N GLU A 45 5.45 7.41 3.70
CA GLU A 45 6.56 7.47 2.73
C GLU A 45 6.07 7.86 1.33
N TYR A 46 4.88 7.39 0.93
CA TYR A 46 4.29 7.75 -0.36
C TYR A 46 3.68 9.17 -0.37
N THR A 47 3.09 9.63 0.74
CA THR A 47 2.46 10.97 0.86
C THR A 47 3.45 12.12 0.80
N ALA A 48 4.76 11.86 0.93
CA ALA A 48 5.79 12.88 0.75
C ALA A 48 5.95 13.32 -0.72
N CYS A 49 5.51 12.50 -1.69
CA CYS A 49 5.57 12.82 -3.13
C CYS A 49 4.19 12.97 -3.77
N ASP A 50 3.13 12.42 -3.17
CA ASP A 50 1.77 12.52 -3.68
C ASP A 50 0.95 13.48 -2.82
N THR A 51 0.87 14.74 -3.27
CA THR A 51 -0.19 15.67 -2.86
C THR A 51 -1.52 15.12 -3.35
N GLN A 52 -2.09 14.16 -2.62
CA GLN A 52 -3.43 13.68 -2.86
C GLN A 52 -4.42 14.71 -2.28
N ARG A 53 -5.12 15.40 -3.18
CA ARG A 53 -6.19 16.40 -2.94
C ARG A 53 -7.20 16.01 -1.86
#